data_AF-A0A6B3C8K8-F1
#
_entry.id   AF-A0A6B3C8K8-F1
#
_cell.length_a   1.000
_cell.length_b   1.000
_cell.length_c   1.000
_cell.angle_alpha   90.00
_cell.angle_beta   90.00
_cell.angle_gamma   90.00
#
_symmetry.space_group_name_H-M   'P 1'
#
loop_
_entity.id
_entity.type
_entity.pdbx_description
1 polymer ?
#
loop_
_entity_poly.entity_id
_entity_poly.type
_entity_poly.pdbx_seq_one_letter_code
_entity_poly.pdbx_strand_id
1 'polypeptide(L)'
;ATYAVTRQALERARSGGGPTFVEAFTYRMGAHTTSDHPTRYRTSAQEEHWRRRDPIERLRAHLDGTGEPPEVFQAQLASEADAFGEHLRTTVRAMGRPSGPSMFEHAYATPHAVVDAERAWFEQYEQSVVDHEGHQTGGHR
;
A
#
# COMPACT_ATOMS: atom_id res chain seq x y z
N ALA A 1 -20.20 2.92 -13.69
CA ALA A 1 -21.15 2.70 -12.58
C ALA A 1 -20.66 3.34 -11.28
N THR A 2 -19.55 2.86 -10.69
CA THR A 2 -19.02 3.34 -9.39
C THR A 2 -18.87 4.86 -9.32
N TYR A 3 -18.21 5.49 -10.31
CA TYR A 3 -18.06 6.95 -10.36
C TYR A 3 -19.40 7.70 -10.27
N ALA A 4 -20.41 7.29 -11.05
CA ALA A 4 -21.70 7.96 -11.08
C ALA A 4 -22.44 7.87 -9.74
N VAL A 5 -22.47 6.67 -9.14
CA VAL A 5 -23.12 6.44 -7.84
C VAL A 5 -22.41 7.21 -6.73
N THR A 6 -21.08 7.17 -6.69
CA THR A 6 -20.30 7.91 -5.69
C THR A 6 -20.44 9.41 -5.86
N ARG A 7 -20.49 9.93 -7.09
CA ARG A 7 -20.72 11.36 -7.37
C ARG A 7 -22.08 11.81 -6.84
N GLN A 8 -23.13 11.02 -7.06
CA GLN A 8 -24.47 11.32 -6.55
C GLN A 8 -24.52 11.25 -5.02
N ALA A 9 -23.93 10.23 -4.42
CA ALA A 9 -23.86 10.08 -2.96
C ALA A 9 -23.11 11.26 -2.31
N LEU A 10 -22.01 11.70 -2.94
CA LEU A 10 -21.23 12.86 -2.51
C LEU A 10 -22.05 14.16 -2.59
N GLU A 11 -22.77 14.37 -3.69
CA GLU A 11 -23.63 15.54 -3.86
C GLU A 11 -24.72 15.59 -2.79
N ARG A 12 -25.38 14.46 -2.52
CA ARG A 12 -26.38 14.35 -1.45
C ARG A 12 -25.78 14.68 -0.08
N ALA A 13 -24.59 14.17 0.23
CA ALA A 13 -23.94 14.46 1.51
C ALA A 13 -23.62 15.95 1.66
N ARG A 14 -23.09 16.60 0.59
CA ARG A 14 -22.70 18.02 0.60
C ARG A 14 -23.89 18.97 0.63
N SER A 15 -25.00 18.61 0.01
CA SER A 15 -26.24 19.39 0.01
C SER A 15 -27.08 19.23 1.29
N GLY A 16 -26.54 18.59 2.33
CA GLY A 16 -27.23 18.40 3.62
C GLY A 16 -28.23 17.24 3.62
N GLY A 17 -28.26 16.41 2.57
CA GLY A 17 -29.14 15.25 2.48
C GLY A 17 -28.75 14.08 3.39
N GLY A 18 -27.60 14.15 4.08
CA GLY A 18 -27.13 13.12 5.01
C GLY A 18 -26.32 11.99 4.34
N PRO A 19 -25.97 10.93 5.10
CA PRO A 19 -25.09 9.86 4.63
C PRO A 19 -25.80 8.88 3.70
N THR A 20 -25.05 8.29 2.77
CA THR A 20 -25.49 7.24 1.83
C THR A 20 -24.61 6.00 1.98
N PHE A 21 -25.21 4.81 2.09
CA PHE A 21 -24.48 3.55 2.03
C PHE A 21 -24.40 3.06 0.58
N VAL A 22 -23.20 2.67 0.14
CA VAL A 22 -22.95 2.14 -1.22
C VAL A 22 -22.28 0.77 -1.09
N GLU A 23 -22.98 -0.28 -1.53
CA GLU A 23 -22.39 -1.62 -1.65
C GLU A 23 -21.73 -1.77 -3.03
N ALA A 24 -20.39 -1.77 -3.06
CA ALA A 24 -19.62 -2.03 -4.27
C ALA A 24 -19.40 -3.54 -4.44
N PHE A 25 -20.32 -4.21 -5.13
CA PHE A 25 -20.23 -5.64 -5.37
C PHE A 25 -19.04 -5.99 -6.28
N THR A 26 -18.02 -6.63 -5.71
CA THR A 26 -16.72 -6.88 -6.36
C THR A 26 -16.08 -8.19 -5.90
N TYR A 27 -14.91 -8.52 -6.43
CA TYR A 27 -14.20 -9.75 -6.13
C TYR A 27 -12.69 -9.56 -5.99
N ARG A 28 -12.11 -10.15 -4.95
CA ARG A 28 -10.65 -10.15 -4.72
C ARG A 28 -10.01 -11.27 -5.53
N MET A 29 -9.43 -10.94 -6.68
CA MET A 29 -8.77 -11.91 -7.56
C MET A 29 -7.61 -12.63 -6.85
N GLY A 30 -6.77 -11.89 -6.10
CA GLY A 30 -5.67 -12.46 -5.34
C GLY A 30 -6.07 -13.20 -4.06
N ALA A 31 -5.07 -13.78 -3.41
CA ALA A 31 -5.19 -14.32 -2.06
C ALA A 31 -5.49 -13.21 -1.04
N HIS A 32 -5.93 -13.59 0.16
CA HIS A 32 -6.21 -12.63 1.23
C HIS A 32 -4.95 -11.90 1.67
N THR A 33 -3.87 -12.66 1.78
CA THR A 33 -2.53 -12.24 2.16
C THR A 33 -1.52 -13.17 1.48
N THR A 34 -0.23 -12.91 1.63
CA THR A 34 0.84 -13.79 1.13
C THR A 34 0.87 -15.17 1.79
N SER A 35 0.25 -15.31 2.97
CA SER A 35 0.19 -16.57 3.73
C SER A 35 -1.09 -17.37 3.47
N ASP A 36 -1.98 -16.87 2.63
CA ASP A 36 -3.29 -17.46 2.38
C ASP A 36 -3.27 -18.47 1.22
N HIS A 37 -4.12 -19.50 1.32
CA HIS A 37 -4.31 -20.54 0.30
C HIS A 37 -5.77 -20.59 -0.16
N PRO A 38 -6.14 -19.77 -1.17
CA PRO A 38 -7.53 -19.59 -1.55
C PRO A 38 -8.22 -20.86 -2.06
N THR A 39 -7.47 -21.75 -2.70
CA THR A 39 -7.97 -23.01 -3.25
C THR A 39 -8.64 -23.92 -2.22
N ARG A 40 -8.46 -23.65 -0.91
CA ARG A 40 -9.16 -24.35 0.17
C ARG A 40 -10.63 -23.95 0.33
N TYR A 41 -11.02 -22.76 -0.09
CA TYR A 41 -12.35 -22.20 0.20
C TYR A 41 -13.04 -21.52 -1.00
N ARG A 42 -12.39 -21.46 -2.17
CA ARG A 42 -13.01 -20.98 -3.41
C ARG A 42 -12.57 -21.83 -4.61
N THR A 43 -13.43 -21.88 -5.63
CA THR A 43 -13.18 -22.67 -6.83
C THR A 43 -12.56 -21.82 -7.94
N SER A 44 -11.80 -22.45 -8.82
CA SER A 44 -11.28 -21.81 -10.04
C SER A 44 -12.41 -21.31 -10.95
N ALA A 45 -13.55 -22.01 -10.98
CA ALA A 45 -14.72 -21.57 -11.76
C ALA A 45 -15.28 -20.23 -11.26
N GLN A 46 -15.29 -20.01 -9.94
CA GLN A 46 -15.68 -18.73 -9.36
C GLN A 46 -14.69 -17.63 -9.73
N GLU A 47 -13.37 -17.89 -9.63
CA GLU A 47 -12.35 -16.92 -10.05
C GLU A 47 -12.48 -16.56 -11.53
N GLU A 48 -12.70 -17.54 -12.38
CA GLU A 48 -12.84 -17.35 -13.82
C GLU A 48 -14.10 -16.56 -14.17
N HIS A 49 -15.21 -16.80 -13.47
CA HIS A 49 -16.43 -15.99 -13.59
C HIS A 49 -16.16 -14.50 -13.32
N TRP A 50 -15.32 -14.19 -12.34
CA TRP A 50 -14.97 -12.83 -11.97
C TRP A 50 -13.87 -12.23 -12.84
N ARG A 51 -12.95 -13.04 -13.37
CA ARG A 51 -11.93 -12.62 -14.35
C ARG A 51 -12.58 -11.98 -15.59
N ARG A 52 -13.67 -12.56 -16.09
CA ARG A 52 -14.45 -11.99 -17.20
C ARG A 52 -15.18 -10.68 -16.86
N ARG A 53 -15.18 -10.27 -15.59
CA ARG A 53 -15.78 -9.03 -15.07
C ARG A 53 -14.73 -8.05 -14.61
N ASP A 54 -13.46 -8.28 -14.94
CA ASP A 54 -12.34 -7.42 -14.56
C ASP A 54 -12.63 -5.95 -14.93
N PRO A 55 -12.53 -5.01 -13.96
CA PRO A 55 -12.89 -3.62 -14.20
C PRO A 55 -11.95 -2.90 -15.16
N ILE A 56 -10.67 -3.32 -15.24
CA ILE A 56 -9.69 -2.75 -16.17
C ILE A 56 -10.05 -3.19 -17.58
N GLU A 57 -10.27 -4.49 -17.80
CA GLU A 57 -10.64 -5.01 -19.12
C GLU A 57 -11.99 -4.48 -19.61
N ARG A 58 -12.96 -4.33 -18.71
CA ARG A 58 -14.26 -3.71 -19.06
C ARG A 58 -14.13 -2.25 -19.44
N LEU A 59 -13.25 -1.50 -18.77
CA LEU A 59 -12.99 -0.11 -19.11
C LEU A 59 -12.26 -0.01 -20.45
N ARG A 60 -11.23 -0.84 -20.67
CA ARG A 60 -10.52 -0.93 -21.95
C ARG A 60 -11.49 -1.21 -23.10
N ALA A 61 -12.30 -2.26 -23.00
CA ALA A 61 -13.27 -2.60 -24.04
C ALA A 61 -14.30 -1.48 -24.32
N HIS A 62 -14.71 -0.74 -23.28
CA HIS A 62 -15.58 0.42 -23.45
C HIS A 62 -14.88 1.55 -24.22
N LEU A 63 -13.64 1.87 -23.83
CA LEU A 63 -12.80 2.90 -24.43
C LEU A 63 -12.48 2.57 -25.90
N ASP A 64 -12.04 1.35 -26.21
CA ASP A 64 -11.79 0.89 -27.57
C ASP A 64 -13.05 1.05 -28.46
N GLY A 65 -14.23 0.77 -27.90
CA GLY A 65 -15.51 0.98 -28.59
C GLY A 65 -15.88 2.45 -28.84
N THR A 66 -15.27 3.39 -28.12
CA THR A 66 -15.42 4.84 -28.34
C THR A 66 -14.38 5.43 -29.30
N GLY A 67 -13.37 4.65 -29.69
CA GLY A 67 -12.26 5.11 -30.53
C GLY A 67 -11.17 5.88 -29.76
N GLU A 68 -11.24 5.90 -28.43
CA GLU A 68 -10.27 6.57 -27.55
C GLU A 68 -9.91 5.65 -26.37
N PRO A 69 -8.65 5.61 -25.90
CA PRO A 69 -7.48 6.30 -26.45
C PRO A 69 -6.78 5.48 -27.56
N PRO A 70 -6.01 6.12 -28.45
CA PRO A 70 -5.26 5.43 -29.50
C PRO A 70 -4.33 4.34 -28.95
N GLU A 71 -4.05 3.30 -29.74
CA GLU A 71 -3.17 2.17 -29.35
C GLU A 71 -1.79 2.65 -28.86
N VAL A 72 -1.23 3.68 -29.50
CA VAL A 72 0.04 4.31 -29.09
C VAL A 72 0.00 4.80 -27.65
N PHE A 73 -1.10 5.42 -27.24
CA PHE A 73 -1.27 5.87 -25.86
C PHE A 73 -1.34 4.67 -24.89
N GLN A 74 -2.03 3.60 -25.27
CA GLN A 74 -2.12 2.40 -24.43
C GLN A 74 -0.74 1.74 -24.24
N ALA A 75 0.06 1.67 -25.30
CA ALA A 75 1.42 1.15 -25.25
C ALA A 75 2.35 2.03 -24.38
N GLN A 76 2.25 3.35 -24.53
CA GLN A 76 2.98 4.30 -23.68
C GLN A 76 2.61 4.13 -22.21
N LEU A 77 1.31 4.07 -21.89
CA LEU A 77 0.83 3.88 -20.52
C LEU A 77 1.35 2.57 -19.90
N ALA A 78 1.37 1.48 -20.67
CA ALA A 78 1.94 0.21 -20.20
C ALA A 78 3.43 0.33 -19.88
N SER A 79 4.21 0.94 -20.79
CA SER A 79 5.64 1.17 -20.57
C SER A 79 5.91 2.09 -19.37
N GLU A 80 5.09 3.13 -19.17
CA GLU A 80 5.18 4.03 -18.03
C GLU A 80 4.86 3.30 -16.72
N ALA A 81 3.82 2.46 -16.70
CA ALA A 81 3.46 1.67 -15.53
C ALA A 81 4.57 0.68 -15.14
N ASP A 82 5.20 0.02 -16.12
CA ASP A 82 6.32 -0.89 -15.89
C ASP A 82 7.55 -0.14 -15.35
N ALA A 83 7.92 0.98 -15.98
CA ALA A 83 9.03 1.81 -15.55
C ALA A 83 8.80 2.37 -14.14
N PHE A 84 7.57 2.79 -13.82
CA PHE A 84 7.20 3.26 -12.49
C PHE A 84 7.28 2.13 -11.46
N GLY A 85 6.81 0.93 -11.81
CA GLY A 85 6.91 -0.24 -10.94
C GLY A 85 8.36 -0.60 -10.61
N GLU A 86 9.26 -0.53 -11.59
CA GLU A 86 10.68 -0.76 -11.37
C GLU A 86 11.32 0.33 -10.51
N HIS A 87 11.05 1.60 -10.84
CA HIS A 87 11.54 2.73 -10.07
C HIS A 87 11.13 2.66 -8.59
N LEU A 88 9.88 2.31 -8.30
CA LEU A 88 9.40 2.10 -6.93
C LEU A 88 10.17 0.98 -6.23
N ARG A 89 10.36 -0.17 -6.88
CA ARG A 89 11.10 -1.30 -6.29
C ARG A 89 12.54 -0.93 -5.99
N THR A 90 13.23 -0.29 -6.92
CA THR A 90 14.61 0.17 -6.71
C THR A 90 14.69 1.16 -5.56
N THR A 91 13.84 2.19 -5.58
CA THR A 91 13.87 3.28 -4.61
C THR A 91 13.54 2.79 -3.20
N VAL A 92 12.45 2.04 -3.03
CA VAL A 92 12.03 1.53 -1.72
C VAL A 92 13.06 0.57 -1.13
N ARG A 93 13.70 -0.27 -1.94
CA ARG A 93 14.77 -1.17 -1.45
C ARG A 93 16.05 -0.43 -1.08
N ALA A 94 16.31 0.72 -1.69
CA ALA A 94 17.46 1.57 -1.38
C ALA A 94 17.22 2.49 -0.17
N MET A 95 15.98 2.59 0.34
CA MET A 95 15.70 3.37 1.53
C MET A 95 16.45 2.80 2.74
N GLY A 96 17.17 3.68 3.44
CA GLY A 96 17.79 3.35 4.72
C GLY A 96 16.75 3.00 5.78
N ARG A 97 17.19 2.28 6.81
CA ARG A 97 16.34 2.07 7.99
C ARG A 97 16.15 3.41 8.71
N PRO A 98 14.95 3.69 9.25
CA PRO A 98 14.79 4.82 10.15
C PRO A 98 15.65 4.61 11.40
N SER A 99 16.00 5.70 12.09
CA SER A 99 16.72 5.62 13.36
C SER A 99 15.89 4.87 14.40
N GLY A 100 16.52 4.03 15.24
CA GLY A 100 15.84 3.29 16.30
C GLY A 100 14.89 4.15 17.17
N PRO A 101 15.33 5.34 17.64
CA PRO A 101 14.48 6.22 18.45
C PRO A 101 13.20 6.73 17.77
N SER A 102 13.08 6.62 16.44
CA SER A 102 11.88 7.08 15.73
C SER A 102 10.63 6.25 16.10
N MET A 103 10.80 5.05 16.65
CA MET A 103 9.69 4.21 17.10
C MET A 103 8.86 4.87 18.22
N PHE A 104 9.42 5.86 18.92
CA PHE A 104 8.77 6.58 20.02
C PHE A 104 8.07 7.88 19.58
N GLU A 105 8.24 8.35 18.34
CA GLU A 105 7.85 9.72 17.93
C GLU A 105 6.34 9.94 17.81
N HIS A 106 5.58 8.89 17.52
CA HIS A 106 4.15 9.00 17.17
C HIS A 106 3.23 8.17 18.08
N ALA A 107 3.72 7.80 19.27
CA ALA A 107 2.90 7.10 20.28
C ALA A 107 1.80 8.01 20.85
N TYR A 108 2.12 9.29 21.06
CA TYR A 108 1.18 10.32 21.52
C TYR A 108 1.29 11.57 20.63
N ALA A 109 0.19 12.32 20.53
CA ALA A 109 0.16 13.58 19.78
C ALA A 109 0.92 14.72 20.48
N THR A 110 1.15 14.58 21.78
CA THR A 110 1.83 15.56 22.65
C THR A 110 2.94 14.85 23.43
N PRO A 111 3.90 15.59 24.00
CA PRO A 111 4.94 15.00 24.84
C PRO A 111 4.37 14.12 25.94
N HIS A 112 5.02 13.00 26.20
CA HIS A 112 4.56 12.00 27.15
C HIS A 112 5.74 11.46 27.96
N ALA A 113 5.79 11.84 29.24
CA ALA A 113 6.96 11.63 30.09
C ALA A 113 7.45 10.18 30.16
N VAL A 114 6.55 9.19 30.13
CA VAL A 114 6.95 7.77 30.13
C VAL A 114 7.62 7.38 28.81
N VAL A 115 7.08 7.85 27.68
CA VAL A 115 7.66 7.55 26.35
C VAL A 115 9.00 8.26 26.19
N ASP A 116 9.13 9.47 26.73
CA ASP A 116 10.39 10.20 26.74
C ASP A 116 11.45 9.49 27.61
N ALA A 117 11.05 8.95 28.77
CA ALA A 117 11.94 8.17 29.63
C ALA A 117 12.36 6.85 28.97
N GLU A 118 11.44 6.14 28.32
CA GLU A 118 11.74 4.91 27.57
C GLU A 118 12.66 5.17 26.37
N ARG A 119 12.45 6.27 25.64
CA ARG A 119 13.34 6.71 24.57
C ARG A 119 14.75 6.99 25.08
N ALA A 120 14.87 7.78 26.15
CA ALA A 120 16.16 8.11 26.74
C ALA A 120 16.90 6.86 27.22
N TRP A 121 16.19 5.92 27.84
CA TRP A 121 16.76 4.63 28.23
C TRP A 121 17.22 3.81 27.03
N PHE A 122 16.41 3.73 25.96
CA PHE A 122 16.73 2.98 24.74
C PHE A 122 17.98 3.54 24.05
N GLU A 123 18.09 4.86 23.93
CA GLU A 123 19.26 5.52 23.34
C GLU A 123 20.54 5.24 24.13
N GLN A 124 20.46 5.27 25.47
CA GLN A 124 21.58 4.91 26.34
C GLN A 124 21.98 3.43 26.17
N TYR A 125 20.99 2.54 26.08
CA TYR A 125 21.23 1.13 25.85
C TYR A 125 21.92 0.87 24.50
N GLU A 126 21.45 1.46 23.40
CA GLU A 126 22.08 1.30 22.08
C GLU A 126 23.54 1.78 22.08
N GLN A 127 23.81 2.94 22.69
CA GLN A 127 25.18 3.48 22.81
C GLN A 127 26.10 2.54 23.60
N SER A 128 25.59 1.92 24.66
CA SER A 128 26.39 1.00 25.49
C SER A 128 26.86 -0.25 24.73
N VAL A 129 26.13 -0.68 23.71
CA VAL A 129 26.48 -1.85 22.88
C VAL A 129 27.49 -1.46 21.81
N VAL A 130 27.34 -0.30 21.18
CA VAL A 130 28.26 0.23 20.15
C VAL A 130 29.66 0.48 20.74
N ASP A 131 29.73 1.07 21.93
CA ASP A 131 31.01 1.32 22.62
C ASP A 131 31.74 0.03 23.00
N HIS A 132 31.00 -1.06 23.23
CA HIS A 132 31.57 -2.35 23.60
C HIS A 132 32.18 -3.11 22.41
N GLU A 133 31.66 -2.93 21.18
CA GLU A 133 32.23 -3.49 19.95
C GLU A 133 33.50 -2.73 19.50
N GLY A 134 33.57 -1.42 19.76
CA GLY A 134 34.76 -0.60 19.47
C GLY A 134 35.99 -0.93 20.32
N HIS A 135 35.81 -1.60 21.47
CA HIS A 135 36.91 -1.94 22.39
C HIS A 135 37.52 -3.34 22.17
N GLN A 136 36.94 -4.18 21.30
CA GLN A 136 37.42 -5.55 21.06
C GLN A 136 38.35 -5.73 19.85
N THR A 137 38.61 -4.69 19.04
CA THR A 137 39.53 -4.77 17.87
C THR A 137 40.99 -4.41 18.21
N GLY A 138 41.35 -4.38 19.50
CA GLY A 138 42.66 -3.96 19.99
C GLY A 138 43.33 -4.95 20.94
N GLY A 139 43.40 -6.25 20.59
CA GLY A 139 44.23 -7.17 21.35
C GLY A 139 43.96 -8.64 21.09
N HIS A 140 44.76 -9.27 20.23
CA HIS A 140 45.75 -10.26 20.65
C HIS A 140 46.49 -10.80 19.43
N ARG A 141 47.80 -11.02 19.64
CA ARG A 141 48.78 -11.62 18.74
C ARG A 141 48.41 -13.05 18.35
#